data_AF-A0A3D2YFV0-F1
#
_entry.id   AF-A0A3D2YFV0-F1
#
_cell.length_a   1.000
_cell.length_b   1.000
_cell.length_c   1.000
_cell.angle_alpha   90.00
_cell.angle_beta   90.00
_cell.angle_gamma   90.00
#
_symmetry.space_group_name_H-M   'P 1'
#
loop_
_entity.id
_entity.type
_entity.pdbx_description
1 polymer ?
#
loop_
_entity_poly.entity_id
_entity_poly.type
_entity_poly.pdbx_seq_one_letter_code
_entity_poly.pdbx_strand_id
1 'polypeptide(L)'
;MHAQRMPPHITTPFDDSAAMRLRRMGLLTPDGTPDERIIQPLAYVSAGLYYDQLCDSVENHESASGVCQHIISEEAENRPRQALLALSMSYDAMRRGLPDPIWWLSGSKDILPIFMRTFAAHLSDILQENEPFATMEETE
;
A
#
# COMPACT_ATOMS: atom_id res chain seq x y z
N MET A 1 8.38 -44.51 -19.09
CA MET A 1 8.45 -43.05 -19.31
C MET A 1 7.88 -42.37 -18.08
N HIS A 2 8.73 -41.85 -17.19
CA HIS A 2 8.26 -41.05 -16.06
C HIS A 2 7.97 -39.65 -16.58
N ALA A 3 6.69 -39.26 -16.61
CA ALA A 3 6.31 -37.87 -16.81
C ALA A 3 6.92 -37.06 -15.66
N GLN A 4 7.92 -36.22 -15.97
CA GLN A 4 8.39 -35.22 -15.04
C GLN A 4 7.20 -34.33 -14.68
N ARG A 5 6.74 -34.44 -13.44
CA ARG A 5 5.75 -33.53 -12.88
C ARG A 5 6.43 -32.16 -12.85
N MET A 6 6.07 -31.28 -13.79
CA MET A 6 6.50 -29.89 -13.75
C MET A 6 6.18 -29.35 -12.35
N PRO A 7 7.13 -28.69 -11.67
CA PRO A 7 6.84 -28.04 -10.40
C PRO A 7 5.66 -27.08 -10.61
N PRO A 8 4.78 -26.93 -9.61
CA PRO A 8 3.66 -26.01 -9.73
C PRO A 8 4.20 -24.63 -10.11
N HIS A 9 3.62 -24.02 -11.15
CA HIS A 9 3.97 -22.67 -11.53
C HIS A 9 3.64 -21.75 -10.36
N ILE A 10 4.67 -21.23 -9.68
CA ILE A 10 4.47 -20.32 -8.56
C ILE A 10 4.05 -18.98 -9.15
N THR A 11 2.78 -18.64 -8.98
CA THR A 11 2.23 -17.35 -9.43
C THR A 11 2.70 -16.25 -8.47
N THR A 12 3.46 -15.29 -8.97
CA THR A 12 4.00 -14.16 -8.19
C THR A 12 3.73 -12.82 -8.87
N PRO A 13 3.84 -11.69 -8.18
CA PRO A 13 3.75 -10.36 -8.78
C PRO A 13 4.85 -10.09 -9.83
N PHE A 14 5.91 -10.90 -9.85
CA PHE A 14 7.10 -10.71 -10.67
C PHE A 14 7.21 -11.72 -11.82
N ASP A 15 6.23 -12.61 -11.98
CA ASP A 15 6.23 -13.57 -13.08
C ASP A 15 5.78 -12.95 -14.41
N ASP A 16 6.02 -13.67 -15.52
CA ASP A 16 5.68 -13.21 -16.87
C ASP A 16 4.16 -13.01 -17.09
N SER A 17 3.33 -13.56 -16.20
CA SER A 17 1.87 -13.43 -16.27
C SER A 17 1.33 -12.20 -15.52
N ALA A 18 2.17 -11.45 -14.81
CA ALA A 18 1.78 -10.30 -13.99
C ALA A 18 1.00 -9.25 -14.80
N ALA A 19 1.50 -8.86 -15.98
CA ALA A 19 0.81 -7.87 -16.83
C ALA A 19 -0.58 -8.33 -17.27
N MET A 20 -0.74 -9.62 -17.63
CA MET A 20 -2.04 -10.18 -17.98
C MET A 20 -2.99 -10.19 -16.77
N ARG A 21 -2.47 -10.47 -15.57
CA ARG A 21 -3.24 -10.43 -14.33
C ARG A 21 -3.75 -9.02 -14.03
N LEU A 22 -2.88 -8.01 -14.13
CA LEU A 22 -3.22 -6.61 -13.92
C LEU A 22 -4.30 -6.13 -14.91
N ARG A 23 -4.21 -6.55 -16.19
CA ARG A 23 -5.28 -6.33 -17.19
C ARG A 23 -6.61 -6.97 -16.79
N ARG A 24 -6.59 -8.23 -16.33
CA ARG A 24 -7.82 -8.93 -15.88
C ARG A 24 -8.45 -8.28 -14.65
N MET A 25 -7.66 -7.62 -13.81
CA MET A 25 -8.14 -6.84 -12.66
C MET A 25 -8.64 -5.44 -13.06
N GLY A 26 -8.54 -5.04 -14.33
CA GLY A 26 -8.93 -3.71 -14.80
C GLY A 26 -7.97 -2.59 -14.40
N LEU A 27 -6.77 -2.94 -13.90
CA LEU A 27 -5.75 -1.96 -13.48
C LEU A 27 -4.91 -1.46 -14.65
N LEU A 28 -4.99 -2.15 -15.79
CA LEU A 28 -4.41 -1.75 -17.06
C LEU A 28 -5.52 -1.65 -18.11
N THR A 29 -5.45 -0.62 -18.94
CA THR A 29 -6.24 -0.48 -20.17
C THR A 29 -5.91 -1.60 -21.17
N PRO A 30 -6.71 -1.79 -22.24
CA PRO A 30 -6.39 -2.73 -23.32
C PRO A 30 -5.00 -2.51 -23.93
N ASP A 31 -4.56 -1.25 -24.00
CA ASP A 31 -3.24 -0.86 -24.53
C ASP A 31 -2.09 -1.13 -23.54
N GLY A 32 -2.41 -1.52 -22.30
CA GLY A 32 -1.43 -1.79 -21.26
C GLY A 32 -1.00 -0.57 -20.46
N THR A 33 -1.70 0.55 -20.55
CA THR A 33 -1.44 1.73 -19.70
C THR A 33 -2.18 1.59 -18.36
N PRO A 34 -1.65 2.11 -17.24
CA PRO A 34 -2.36 2.14 -15.97
C PRO A 34 -3.73 2.84 -16.07
N ASP A 35 -4.78 2.23 -15.52
CA ASP A 35 -6.10 2.87 -15.41
C ASP A 35 -6.28 3.53 -14.04
N GLU A 36 -5.92 4.81 -13.96
CA GLU A 36 -5.97 5.58 -12.70
C GLU A 36 -7.37 5.62 -12.07
N ARG A 37 -8.43 5.51 -12.88
CA ARG A 37 -9.83 5.48 -12.39
C ARG A 37 -10.12 4.30 -11.48
N ILE A 38 -9.34 3.23 -11.58
CA ILE A 38 -9.44 2.04 -10.73
C ILE A 38 -8.34 2.03 -9.67
N ILE A 39 -7.12 2.44 -10.03
CA ILE A 39 -5.97 2.43 -9.11
C ILE A 39 -6.16 3.41 -7.96
N GLN A 40 -6.67 4.63 -8.23
CA GLN A 40 -6.82 5.66 -7.20
C GLN A 40 -7.85 5.28 -6.13
N PRO A 41 -9.08 4.81 -6.45
CA PRO A 41 -10.01 4.31 -5.43
C PRO A 41 -9.47 3.12 -4.65
N LEU A 42 -8.73 2.22 -5.30
CA LEU A 42 -8.08 1.09 -4.62
C LEU A 42 -7.06 1.60 -3.59
N ALA A 43 -6.25 2.59 -3.93
CA ALA A 43 -5.29 3.22 -3.03
C ALA A 43 -5.97 3.94 -1.86
N TYR A 44 -7.05 4.70 -2.13
CA TYR A 44 -7.86 5.37 -1.11
C TYR A 44 -8.38 4.38 -0.06
N VAL A 45 -9.08 3.32 -0.51
CA VAL A 45 -9.64 2.31 0.40
C VAL A 45 -8.53 1.58 1.16
N SER A 46 -7.41 1.30 0.50
CA SER A 46 -6.26 0.64 1.12
C SER A 46 -5.64 1.49 2.24
N ALA A 47 -5.56 2.81 2.07
CA ALA A 47 -5.00 3.72 3.08
C ALA A 47 -5.86 3.74 4.35
N GLY A 48 -7.18 3.84 4.21
CA GLY A 48 -8.11 3.78 5.34
C GLY A 48 -8.05 2.46 6.09
N LEU A 49 -8.11 1.33 5.37
CA LEU A 49 -7.99 0.00 5.97
C LEU A 49 -6.65 -0.22 6.67
N TYR A 50 -5.56 0.28 6.07
CA TYR A 50 -4.24 0.20 6.68
C TYR A 50 -4.17 1.00 7.98
N TYR A 51 -4.67 2.23 7.99
CA TYR A 51 -4.63 3.09 9.17
C TYR A 51 -5.46 2.51 10.33
N ASP A 52 -6.66 2.00 10.04
CA ASP A 52 -7.51 1.31 11.02
C ASP A 52 -6.78 0.12 11.66
N GLN A 53 -6.19 -0.74 10.84
CA GLN A 53 -5.42 -1.90 11.31
C GLN A 53 -4.16 -1.50 12.10
N LEU A 54 -3.54 -0.40 11.72
CA LEU A 54 -2.36 0.14 12.42
C LEU A 54 -2.76 0.63 13.81
N CYS A 55 -3.85 1.40 13.92
CA CYS A 55 -4.38 1.87 15.20
C CYS A 55 -4.73 0.72 16.15
N ASP A 56 -5.26 -0.40 15.63
CA ASP A 56 -5.51 -1.61 16.41
C ASP A 56 -4.23 -2.29 16.95
N SER A 57 -3.08 -2.00 16.33
CA SER A 57 -1.82 -2.71 16.58
C SER A 57 -0.82 -1.94 17.46
N VAL A 58 -1.00 -0.62 17.61
CA VAL A 58 -0.09 0.25 18.35
C VAL A 58 -0.75 0.83 19.60
N GLU A 59 0.05 1.16 20.61
CA GLU A 59 -0.47 1.59 21.91
C GLU A 59 -1.07 3.01 21.91
N ASN A 60 -0.59 3.88 21.02
CA ASN A 60 -1.00 5.28 20.98
C ASN A 60 -0.94 5.87 19.57
N HIS A 61 -1.61 7.01 19.40
CA HIS A 61 -1.69 7.73 18.13
C HIS A 61 -0.32 8.21 17.61
N GLU A 62 0.59 8.63 18.49
CA GLU A 62 1.94 9.08 18.10
C GLU A 62 2.72 7.97 17.38
N SER A 63 2.60 6.73 17.86
CA SER A 63 3.20 5.56 17.22
C SER A 63 2.60 5.31 15.84
N ALA A 64 1.28 5.43 15.69
CA ALA A 64 0.61 5.29 14.39
C ALA A 64 1.06 6.38 13.41
N SER A 65 1.08 7.64 13.87
CA SER A 65 1.50 8.80 13.09
C SER A 65 2.95 8.66 12.62
N GLY A 66 3.87 8.25 13.50
CA GLY A 66 5.28 8.03 13.14
C GLY A 66 5.48 7.01 12.01
N VAL A 67 4.76 5.88 12.06
CA VAL A 67 4.82 4.86 11.00
C VAL A 67 4.23 5.38 9.69
N CYS A 68 3.08 6.06 9.74
CA CYS A 68 2.45 6.66 8.56
C CYS A 68 3.34 7.74 7.93
N GLN A 69 3.96 8.60 8.74
CA GLN A 69 4.86 9.65 8.27
C GLN A 69 6.08 9.09 7.55
N HIS A 70 6.63 7.95 8.00
CA HIS A 70 7.73 7.31 7.28
C HIS A 70 7.32 6.86 5.86
N ILE A 71 6.13 6.30 5.70
CA ILE A 71 5.61 5.91 4.37
C ILE A 71 5.41 7.15 3.49
N ILE A 72 4.82 8.21 4.07
CA ILE A 72 4.56 9.47 3.37
C ILE A 72 5.88 10.13 2.93
N SER A 73 6.91 10.13 3.78
CA SER A 73 8.21 10.73 3.45
C SER A 73 8.90 10.01 2.30
N GLU A 74 8.84 8.68 2.24
CA GLU A 74 9.42 7.93 1.13
C GLU A 74 8.69 8.21 -0.19
N GLU A 75 7.36 8.38 -0.16
CA GLU A 75 6.60 8.78 -1.35
C GLU A 75 6.94 10.22 -1.77
N ALA A 76 7.01 11.16 -0.82
CA ALA A 76 7.35 12.56 -1.08
C ALA A 76 8.75 12.72 -1.71
N GLU A 77 9.68 11.83 -1.40
CA GLU A 77 11.00 11.73 -2.05
C GLU A 77 10.97 11.01 -3.42
N ASN A 78 9.76 10.74 -3.96
CA ASN A 78 9.48 10.03 -5.20
C ASN A 78 10.11 8.62 -5.23
N ARG A 79 10.07 7.92 -4.08
CA ARG A 79 10.60 6.57 -3.89
C ARG A 79 9.49 5.55 -3.61
N PRO A 80 8.62 5.24 -4.60
CA PRO A 80 7.45 4.39 -4.38
C PRO A 80 7.80 2.95 -3.98
N ARG A 81 8.98 2.44 -4.36
CA ARG A 81 9.46 1.13 -3.89
C ARG A 81 9.85 1.14 -2.41
N GLN A 82 10.48 2.23 -1.95
CA GLN A 82 10.85 2.41 -0.55
C GLN A 82 9.60 2.62 0.31
N ALA A 83 8.63 3.40 -0.18
CA ALA A 83 7.34 3.56 0.48
C ALA A 83 6.58 2.22 0.60
N LEU A 84 6.58 1.39 -0.46
CA LEU A 84 6.02 0.04 -0.40
C LEU A 84 6.78 -0.87 0.58
N LEU A 85 8.10 -0.75 0.67
CA LEU A 85 8.90 -1.50 1.63
C LEU A 85 8.56 -1.08 3.06
N ALA A 86 8.45 0.22 3.35
CA ALA A 86 7.99 0.75 4.63
C ALA A 86 6.62 0.20 5.02
N LEU A 87 5.66 0.21 4.07
CA LEU A 87 4.35 -0.40 4.25
C LEU A 87 4.44 -1.90 4.52
N SER A 88 5.28 -2.63 3.80
CA SER A 88 5.44 -4.08 3.99
C SER A 88 6.05 -4.41 5.36
N MET A 89 7.01 -3.61 5.83
CA MET A 89 7.61 -3.75 7.16
C MET A 89 6.60 -3.43 8.27
N SER A 90 5.71 -2.46 8.09
CA SER A 90 4.67 -2.20 9.08
C SER A 90 3.66 -3.33 9.16
N TYR A 91 3.25 -3.93 8.03
CA TYR A 91 2.44 -5.16 8.04
C TYR A 91 3.11 -6.32 8.79
N ASP A 92 4.41 -6.53 8.57
CA ASP A 92 5.17 -7.55 9.31
C ASP A 92 5.20 -7.26 10.83
N ALA A 93 5.42 -6.01 11.23
CA ALA A 93 5.39 -5.59 12.63
C ALA A 93 4.00 -5.81 13.28
N MET A 94 2.92 -5.58 12.52
CA MET A 94 1.54 -5.89 12.91
C MET A 94 1.23 -7.41 12.93
N ARG A 95 2.18 -8.26 12.53
CA ARG A 95 2.02 -9.71 12.30
C ARG A 95 0.89 -10.02 11.32
N ARG A 96 0.75 -9.19 10.29
CA ARG A 96 -0.25 -9.31 9.23
C ARG A 96 0.45 -9.49 7.88
N GLY A 97 -0.18 -10.26 6.99
CA GLY A 97 0.28 -10.32 5.60
C GLY A 97 -0.06 -9.03 4.88
N LEU A 98 0.79 -8.63 3.93
CA LEU A 98 0.45 -7.57 2.99
C LEU A 98 -0.85 -7.97 2.25
N PRO A 99 -1.86 -7.08 2.15
CA PRO A 99 -3.10 -7.42 1.48
C PRO A 99 -2.86 -7.84 0.03
N ASP A 100 -3.53 -8.91 -0.40
CA ASP A 100 -3.40 -9.49 -1.75
C ASP A 100 -3.42 -8.44 -2.87
N PRO A 101 -4.33 -7.45 -2.90
CA PRO A 101 -4.31 -6.41 -3.94
C PRO A 101 -2.99 -5.64 -3.99
N ILE A 102 -2.44 -5.25 -2.83
CA ILE A 102 -1.18 -4.49 -2.75
C ILE A 102 0.00 -5.39 -3.12
N TRP A 103 -0.03 -6.66 -2.68
CA TRP A 103 0.97 -7.65 -3.07
C TRP A 103 1.04 -7.81 -4.59
N TRP A 104 -0.10 -7.95 -5.27
CA TRP A 104 -0.12 -8.10 -6.73
C TRP A 104 0.39 -6.86 -7.49
N LEU A 105 0.31 -5.68 -6.89
CA LEU A 105 0.82 -4.43 -7.47
C LEU A 105 2.33 -4.27 -7.33
N SER A 106 2.96 -4.96 -6.37
CA SER A 106 4.38 -4.77 -6.02
C SER A 106 5.36 -4.98 -7.18
N GLY A 107 4.99 -5.80 -8.17
CA GLY A 107 5.81 -6.05 -9.36
C GLY A 107 5.66 -5.03 -10.49
N SER A 108 4.66 -4.14 -10.43
CA SER A 108 4.37 -3.20 -11.51
C SER A 108 5.08 -1.87 -11.33
N LYS A 109 6.04 -1.56 -12.22
CA LYS A 109 6.75 -0.27 -12.20
C LYS A 109 5.86 0.92 -12.58
N ASP A 110 4.78 0.67 -13.32
CA ASP A 110 3.91 1.72 -13.86
C ASP A 110 2.72 2.00 -12.94
N ILE A 111 2.19 0.97 -12.27
CA ILE A 111 1.04 1.13 -11.36
C ILE A 111 1.50 1.55 -9.96
N LEU A 112 2.61 1.00 -9.46
CA LEU A 112 3.05 1.24 -8.10
C LEU A 112 3.23 2.73 -7.76
N PRO A 113 3.84 3.58 -8.62
CA PRO A 113 3.95 5.01 -8.33
C PRO A 113 2.61 5.71 -8.19
N ILE A 114 1.63 5.36 -9.03
CA ILE A 114 0.27 5.94 -8.97
C ILE A 114 -0.40 5.51 -7.65
N PHE A 115 -0.34 4.21 -7.34
CA PHE A 115 -0.92 3.67 -6.12
C PHE A 115 -0.30 4.31 -4.88
N MET A 116 1.02 4.34 -4.76
CA MET A 116 1.69 4.87 -3.56
C MET A 116 1.45 6.36 -3.37
N ARG A 117 1.42 7.15 -4.46
CA ARG A 117 1.09 8.57 -4.39
C ARG A 117 -0.29 8.81 -3.81
N THR A 118 -1.31 8.15 -4.36
CA THR A 118 -2.68 8.31 -3.86
C THR A 118 -2.84 7.74 -2.45
N PHE A 119 -2.18 6.62 -2.15
CA PHE A 119 -2.17 6.02 -0.81
C PHE A 119 -1.57 6.98 0.22
N ALA A 120 -0.39 7.55 -0.04
CA ALA A 120 0.29 8.46 0.87
C ALA A 120 -0.48 9.77 1.05
N ALA A 121 -1.05 10.32 -0.03
CA ALA A 121 -1.89 11.51 0.05
C ALA A 121 -3.08 11.29 1.01
N HIS A 122 -3.82 10.19 0.85
CA HIS A 122 -4.96 9.91 1.72
C HIS A 122 -4.55 9.51 3.13
N LEU A 123 -3.41 8.86 3.30
CA LEU A 123 -2.87 8.61 4.63
C LEU A 123 -2.55 9.93 5.35
N SER A 124 -2.00 10.92 4.62
CA SER A 124 -1.77 12.27 5.14
C SER A 124 -3.08 12.96 5.52
N ASP A 125 -4.12 12.86 4.69
CA ASP A 125 -5.45 13.43 5.00
C ASP A 125 -6.00 12.83 6.30
N ILE A 126 -5.93 11.49 6.44
CA ILE A 126 -6.39 10.77 7.63
C ILE A 126 -5.62 11.23 8.88
N LEU A 127 -4.29 11.39 8.79
CA LEU A 127 -3.51 11.88 9.93
C LEU A 127 -3.94 13.28 10.34
N GLN A 128 -4.12 14.19 9.39
CA GLN A 128 -4.55 15.57 9.67
C GLN A 128 -5.93 15.63 10.33
N GLU A 129 -6.85 14.75 9.94
CA GLU A 129 -8.17 14.65 10.55
C GLU A 129 -8.15 14.07 11.97
N ASN A 130 -7.12 13.29 12.31
CA ASN A 130 -7.00 12.57 13.58
C ASN A 130 -5.94 13.14 14.53
N GLU A 131 -5.32 14.28 14.20
CA GLU A 131 -4.40 14.97 15.11
C GLU A 131 -5.12 15.32 16.41
N PRO A 132 -4.56 14.95 17.59
CA PRO A 132 -5.17 15.29 18.86
C PRO A 132 -5.23 16.81 18.99
N PHE A 133 -6.44 17.37 19.12
CA PHE A 133 -6.60 18.76 19.50
C PHE A 133 -5.80 18.98 20.78
N ALA A 134 -4.73 19.78 20.69
CA ALA A 134 -3.97 20.19 21.86
C ALA A 134 -4.96 20.76 22.88
N THR A 135 -5.17 20.05 23.99
CA THR A 135 -5.91 20.59 25.12
C THR A 135 -5.19 21.85 25.52
N MET A 136 -5.84 22.99 25.28
CA MET A 136 -5.44 24.27 25.85
C MET A 136 -5.35 24.06 27.36
N GLU A 137 -4.14 24.07 27.91
CA GLU A 137 -3.95 24.23 29.35
C GLU A 137 -4.57 25.57 29.73
N GLU A 138 -5.77 25.53 30.32
CA GLU A 138 -6.23 26.61 31.18
C GLU A 138 -5.34 26.60 32.43
N THR A 139 -4.30 27.44 32.40
CA THR A 139 -3.59 27.82 33.62
C THR A 139 -4.52 28.69 34.45
N GLU A 140 -4.96 28.14 35.59
CA GLU A 140 -5.63 28.83 36.70
C GLU A 140 -4.70 29.84 37.40
#